data_AF-A0A7H1PXL4-F1
#
_entry.id   AF-A0A7H1PXL4-F1
#
_cell.length_a   1.000
_cell.length_b   1.000
_cell.length_c   1.000
_cell.angle_alpha   90.00
_cell.angle_beta   90.00
_cell.angle_gamma   90.00
#
_symmetry.space_group_name_H-M   'P 1'
#
loop_
_entity.id
_entity.type
_entity.pdbx_description
1 polymer ?
#
loop_
_entity_poly.entity_id
_entity_poly.type
_entity_poly.pdbx_seq_one_letter_code
_entity_poly.pdbx_strand_id
1 'polypeptide(L)'
;MNFFRHRPPALLAALSAPVVLLAVAGCAADDSATVAVPRPDAKTAPLCRSLHSALPTTVDGQRRADPEPRSVYTAGWGNPAIILRCGIVRPPKMIDPKVAQGQDPDAIAGGVNGVDWLMEKQGDGTWHFTTAGRKAYVQVTLPKKLSGPDDSTQVLEDLAAAVKKAIPEGMASMRG
;
A
#
# COMPACT_ATOMS: atom_id res chain seq x y z
N MET A 1 -96.67 -9.37 0.68
CA MET A 1 -96.53 -10.77 0.21
C MET A 1 -95.05 -10.98 -0.09
N ASN A 2 -94.23 -11.18 0.95
CA ASN A 2 -93.76 -12.45 1.53
C ASN A 2 -92.66 -13.18 0.73
N PHE A 3 -91.50 -13.25 1.40
CA PHE A 3 -90.43 -14.26 1.39
C PHE A 3 -89.60 -14.41 0.09
N PHE A 4 -88.27 -14.49 0.10
CA PHE A 4 -87.42 -15.32 0.97
C PHE A 4 -86.03 -14.72 1.22
N ARG A 5 -85.48 -15.09 2.39
CA ARG A 5 -84.11 -14.89 2.87
C ARG A 5 -83.10 -15.66 2.00
N HIS A 6 -81.82 -15.25 2.00
CA HIS A 6 -80.65 -16.04 2.44
C HIS A 6 -79.34 -15.36 2.01
N ARG A 7 -78.47 -15.03 2.98
CA ARG A 7 -77.04 -14.74 2.79
C ARG A 7 -76.23 -16.03 2.94
N PRO A 8 -75.10 -16.14 2.23
CA PRO A 8 -73.85 -16.60 2.86
C PRO A 8 -72.61 -15.71 2.50
N PRO A 9 -71.43 -15.96 3.10
CA PRO A 9 -70.46 -14.92 3.45
C PRO A 9 -69.19 -14.84 2.56
N ALA A 10 -68.49 -13.72 2.74
CA ALA A 10 -67.03 -13.51 2.74
C ALA A 10 -66.13 -14.35 1.84
N LEU A 11 -65.41 -13.69 0.91
CA LEU A 11 -64.00 -14.00 0.63
C LEU A 11 -63.26 -12.70 0.27
N LEU A 12 -62.46 -12.21 1.23
CA LEU A 12 -61.39 -11.23 1.02
C LEU A 12 -60.25 -11.94 0.29
N ALA A 13 -60.05 -11.63 -0.99
CA ALA A 13 -58.85 -12.03 -1.71
C ALA A 13 -57.91 -10.82 -1.78
N ALA A 14 -56.96 -10.78 -0.85
CA ALA A 14 -55.87 -9.82 -0.85
C ALA A 14 -55.00 -10.03 -2.10
N LEU A 15 -54.93 -9.03 -2.98
CA LEU A 15 -53.96 -9.00 -4.08
C LEU A 15 -52.58 -8.75 -3.48
N SER A 16 -51.78 -9.81 -3.34
CA SER A 16 -50.35 -9.73 -3.05
C SER A 16 -49.60 -9.29 -4.30
N ALA A 17 -49.19 -8.02 -4.35
CA ALA A 17 -48.27 -7.50 -5.36
C ALA A 17 -46.82 -7.93 -5.03
N PRO A 18 -46.04 -8.47 -6.00
CA PRO A 18 -44.65 -8.78 -5.75
C PRO A 18 -43.82 -7.49 -5.82
N VAL A 19 -43.28 -7.05 -4.69
CA VAL A 19 -42.26 -6.01 -4.63
C VAL A 19 -40.97 -6.61 -5.18
N VAL A 20 -40.65 -6.29 -6.43
CA VAL A 20 -39.37 -6.63 -7.05
C VAL A 20 -38.30 -5.70 -6.47
N LEU A 21 -37.56 -6.17 -5.46
CA LEU A 21 -36.33 -5.54 -5.02
C LEU A 21 -35.25 -5.77 -6.09
N LEU A 22 -35.02 -4.77 -6.92
CA LEU A 22 -33.82 -4.66 -7.74
C LEU A 22 -32.63 -4.38 -6.81
N ALA A 23 -31.93 -5.45 -6.41
CA ALA A 23 -30.63 -5.35 -5.79
C ALA A 23 -29.64 -4.83 -6.85
N VAL A 24 -29.33 -3.54 -6.81
CA VAL A 24 -28.24 -2.96 -7.58
C VAL A 24 -26.94 -3.49 -6.97
N ALA A 25 -26.39 -4.54 -7.57
CA ALA A 25 -25.02 -4.97 -7.30
C ALA A 25 -24.09 -3.85 -7.80
N GLY A 26 -23.73 -2.93 -6.90
CA GLY A 26 -22.65 -1.99 -7.14
C GLY A 26 -21.36 -2.78 -7.24
N CYS A 27 -20.87 -3.03 -8.46
CA CYS A 27 -19.47 -3.38 -8.66
C CYS A 27 -18.64 -2.21 -8.12
N ALA A 28 -18.03 -2.39 -6.96
CA ALA A 28 -16.88 -1.58 -6.59
C ALA A 28 -15.85 -1.82 -7.69
N ALA A 29 -15.55 -0.78 -8.47
CA ALA A 29 -14.37 -0.81 -9.31
C ALA A 29 -13.19 -1.08 -8.37
N ASP A 30 -12.45 -2.17 -8.62
CA ASP A 30 -11.19 -2.45 -7.94
C ASP A 30 -10.20 -1.35 -8.33
N ASP A 31 -10.23 -0.21 -7.64
CA ASP A 31 -9.30 0.92 -7.76
C ASP A 31 -7.93 0.57 -7.14
N SER A 32 -7.44 -0.64 -7.41
CA SER A 32 -6.13 -1.06 -6.93
C SER A 32 -5.04 -0.29 -7.67
N ALA A 33 -4.11 0.28 -6.90
CA ALA A 33 -2.96 0.97 -7.47
C ALA A 33 -2.16 0.03 -8.37
N THR A 34 -1.68 0.51 -9.51
CA THR A 34 -0.83 -0.29 -10.41
C THR A 34 0.64 0.05 -10.15
N VAL A 35 1.49 -0.95 -9.95
CA VAL A 35 2.94 -0.74 -9.74
C VAL A 35 3.79 -1.75 -10.49
N ALA A 36 4.93 -1.29 -11.02
CA ALA A 36 5.93 -2.17 -11.59
C ALA A 36 6.58 -3.05 -10.50
N VAL A 37 6.40 -4.36 -10.62
CA VAL A 37 7.00 -5.36 -9.71
C VAL A 37 8.52 -5.43 -9.91
N PRO A 38 9.33 -5.26 -8.86
CA PRO A 38 10.78 -5.44 -8.93
C PRO A 38 11.19 -6.87 -9.30
N ARG A 39 12.39 -7.03 -9.87
CA ARG A 39 12.99 -8.33 -10.19
C ARG A 39 14.30 -8.50 -9.41
N PRO A 40 14.24 -8.75 -8.09
CA PRO A 40 15.45 -8.92 -7.29
C PRO A 40 16.25 -10.15 -7.72
N ASP A 41 17.58 -10.05 -7.58
CA ASP A 41 18.49 -11.17 -7.82
C ASP A 41 18.30 -12.31 -6.80
N ALA A 42 18.99 -13.43 -7.04
CA ALA A 42 18.88 -14.62 -6.19
C ALA A 42 19.27 -14.38 -4.72
N LYS A 43 20.11 -13.37 -4.44
CA LYS A 43 20.52 -13.02 -3.06
C LYS A 43 19.49 -12.13 -2.36
N THR A 44 18.83 -11.26 -3.11
CA THR A 44 17.89 -10.25 -2.62
C THR A 44 16.47 -10.82 -2.50
N ALA A 45 16.07 -11.70 -3.42
CA ALA A 45 14.71 -12.24 -3.48
C ALA A 45 14.27 -12.95 -2.17
N PRO A 46 15.11 -13.77 -1.49
CA PRO A 46 14.73 -14.36 -0.20
C PRO A 46 14.48 -13.31 0.89
N LEU A 47 15.28 -12.24 0.94
CA LEU A 47 15.12 -11.17 1.92
C LEU A 47 13.80 -10.42 1.70
N CYS A 48 13.45 -10.13 0.45
CA CYS A 48 12.19 -9.48 0.13
C CYS A 48 10.96 -10.34 0.46
N ARG A 49 11.04 -11.67 0.28
CA ARG A 49 9.97 -12.57 0.72
C ARG A 49 9.82 -12.57 2.25
N SER A 50 10.94 -12.59 2.99
CA SER A 50 10.92 -12.46 4.44
C SER A 50 10.32 -11.13 4.89
N LEU A 51 10.62 -10.03 4.18
CA LEU A 51 10.03 -8.73 4.46
C LEU A 51 8.53 -8.77 4.23
N HIS A 52 8.07 -9.26 3.08
CA HIS A 52 6.65 -9.35 2.77
C HIS A 52 5.84 -10.07 3.86
N SER A 53 6.36 -11.18 4.39
CA SER A 53 5.75 -11.91 5.50
C SER A 53 5.79 -11.18 6.85
N ALA A 54 6.73 -10.24 7.03
CA ALA A 54 6.88 -9.46 8.25
C ALA A 54 6.16 -8.11 8.21
N LEU A 55 5.62 -7.71 7.05
CA LEU A 55 4.98 -6.41 6.88
C LEU A 55 3.72 -6.28 7.75
N PRO A 56 3.48 -5.10 8.34
CA PRO A 56 2.31 -4.87 9.17
C PRO A 56 1.02 -4.83 8.33
N THR A 57 -0.09 -5.16 8.99
CA THR A 57 -1.44 -5.06 8.39
C THR A 57 -1.91 -3.61 8.23
N THR A 58 -1.30 -2.68 8.96
CA THR A 58 -1.59 -1.25 8.94
C THR A 58 -0.29 -0.45 8.93
N VAL A 59 -0.29 0.68 8.21
CA VAL A 59 0.80 1.67 8.20
C VAL A 59 0.15 3.04 8.21
N ASP A 60 0.53 3.90 9.16
CA ASP A 60 -0.07 5.22 9.35
C ASP A 60 -1.61 5.16 9.44
N GLY A 61 -2.12 4.16 10.18
CA GLY A 61 -3.55 3.87 10.29
C GLY A 61 -4.22 3.34 9.02
N GLN A 62 -3.54 3.32 7.88
CA GLN A 62 -4.05 2.82 6.60
C GLN A 62 -4.01 1.30 6.56
N ARG A 63 -5.12 0.66 6.19
CA ARG A 63 -5.19 -0.80 6.04
C ARG A 63 -4.48 -1.27 4.77
N ARG A 64 -3.92 -2.47 4.83
CA ARG A 64 -3.30 -3.15 3.70
C ARG A 64 -4.23 -3.23 2.49
N ALA A 65 -3.75 -2.77 1.35
CA ALA A 65 -4.39 -2.77 0.04
C ALA A 65 -3.29 -2.92 -1.03
N ASP A 66 -2.88 -4.15 -1.33
CA ASP A 66 -1.74 -4.36 -2.24
C ASP A 66 -2.05 -3.97 -3.69
N PRO A 67 -1.06 -3.40 -4.38
CA PRO A 67 -1.19 -3.00 -5.77
C PRO A 67 -1.22 -4.21 -6.71
N GLU A 68 -1.72 -3.97 -7.93
CA GLU A 68 -1.65 -4.93 -9.03
C GLU A 68 -0.40 -4.69 -9.92
N PRO A 69 0.17 -5.76 -10.50
CA PRO A 69 -0.14 -7.17 -10.22
C PRO A 69 0.35 -7.59 -8.82
N ARG A 70 -0.42 -8.46 -8.14
CA ARG A 70 -0.02 -9.02 -6.84
C ARG A 70 1.38 -9.63 -6.90
N SER A 71 2.23 -9.28 -5.93
CA SER A 71 3.58 -9.81 -5.82
C SER A 71 4.07 -9.82 -4.38
N VAL A 72 4.92 -10.79 -4.06
CA VAL A 72 5.67 -10.84 -2.79
C VAL A 72 6.77 -9.78 -2.70
N TYR A 73 6.97 -8.97 -3.74
CA TYR A 73 7.96 -7.86 -3.76
C TYR A 73 7.31 -6.48 -3.70
N THR A 74 5.98 -6.41 -3.66
CA THR A 74 5.22 -5.18 -3.56
C THR A 74 4.22 -5.26 -2.41
N ALA A 75 3.87 -4.11 -1.86
CA ALA A 75 2.84 -3.97 -0.85
C ALA A 75 2.21 -2.59 -0.93
N GLY A 76 0.95 -2.47 -0.52
CA GLY A 76 0.24 -1.19 -0.48
C GLY A 76 -0.63 -1.02 0.75
N TRP A 77 -0.87 0.23 1.16
CA TRP A 77 -1.82 0.59 2.22
C TRP A 77 -2.63 1.82 1.85
N GLY A 78 -3.94 1.77 2.05
CA GLY A 78 -4.86 2.88 1.77
C GLY A 78 -5.17 3.11 0.28
N ASN A 79 -5.91 4.19 -0.01
CA ASN A 79 -6.20 4.69 -1.36
C ASN A 79 -6.37 6.23 -1.31
N PRO A 80 -5.45 7.05 -1.88
CA PRO A 80 -4.28 6.65 -2.68
C PRO A 80 -3.23 5.94 -1.82
N ALA A 81 -2.59 4.92 -2.40
CA ALA A 81 -1.81 3.97 -1.62
C ALA A 81 -0.41 4.48 -1.26
N ILE A 82 0.02 4.23 -0.02
CA ILE A 82 1.43 4.11 0.36
C ILE A 82 1.94 2.84 -0.33
N ILE A 83 2.97 2.92 -1.17
CA ILE A 83 3.45 1.78 -1.95
C ILE A 83 4.87 1.39 -1.52
N LEU A 84 5.06 0.14 -1.13
CA LEU A 84 6.37 -0.44 -0.86
C LEU A 84 6.79 -1.36 -2.01
N ARG A 85 8.05 -1.22 -2.42
CA ARG A 85 8.73 -2.07 -3.41
C ARG A 85 10.04 -2.56 -2.81
N CYS A 86 10.25 -3.87 -2.75
CA CYS A 86 11.49 -4.46 -2.26
C CYS A 86 12.35 -5.01 -3.39
N GLY A 87 13.66 -4.80 -3.28
CA GLY A 87 14.62 -5.33 -4.24
C GLY A 87 14.75 -4.45 -5.49
N ILE A 88 14.58 -3.15 -5.32
CA ILE A 88 14.89 -2.18 -6.37
C ILE A 88 16.40 -2.06 -6.57
N VAL A 89 16.81 -1.52 -7.71
CA VAL A 89 18.20 -1.11 -7.93
C VAL A 89 18.56 0.05 -7.00
N ARG A 90 19.84 0.15 -6.64
CA ARG A 90 20.33 1.25 -5.80
C ARG A 90 20.09 2.60 -6.51
N PRO A 91 19.35 3.55 -5.92
CA PRO A 91 19.20 4.88 -6.50
C PRO A 91 20.56 5.59 -6.62
N PRO A 92 20.83 6.33 -7.72
CA PRO A 92 22.10 7.04 -7.89
C PRO A 92 22.40 8.05 -6.78
N LYS A 93 21.37 8.74 -6.28
CA LYS A 93 21.47 9.71 -5.17
C LYS A 93 22.03 9.10 -3.88
N MET A 94 21.90 7.79 -3.69
CA MET A 94 22.41 7.10 -2.50
C MET A 94 23.94 7.14 -2.37
N ILE A 95 24.65 7.34 -3.48
CA ILE A 95 26.12 7.44 -3.51
C ILE A 95 26.61 8.84 -3.84
N ASP A 96 25.70 9.82 -3.94
CA ASP A 96 26.07 11.20 -4.21
C ASP A 96 26.54 11.87 -2.89
N PRO A 97 27.79 12.36 -2.81
CA PRO A 97 28.30 13.01 -1.61
C PRO A 97 27.49 14.26 -1.23
N LYS A 98 26.83 14.94 -2.19
CA LYS A 98 25.98 16.10 -1.89
C LYS A 98 24.80 15.73 -1.02
N VAL A 99 24.22 14.55 -1.23
CA VAL A 99 23.09 14.05 -0.41
C VAL A 99 23.57 13.78 1.02
N ALA A 100 24.72 13.13 1.18
CA ALA A 100 25.32 12.87 2.49
C ALA A 100 25.70 14.17 3.23
N GLN A 101 26.01 15.24 2.49
CA GLN A 101 26.34 16.56 3.03
C GLN A 101 25.11 17.46 3.20
N GLY A 102 23.90 17.00 2.85
CA GLY A 102 22.68 17.81 2.90
C GLY A 102 22.65 18.98 1.91
N GLN A 103 23.44 18.89 0.83
CA GLN A 103 23.60 19.92 -0.20
C GLN A 103 22.78 19.64 -1.46
N ASP A 104 22.08 18.51 -1.53
CA ASP A 104 21.20 18.20 -2.65
C ASP A 104 19.82 18.82 -2.43
N PRO A 105 19.26 19.56 -3.40
CA PRO A 105 17.98 20.25 -3.22
C PRO A 105 16.78 19.29 -3.16
N ASP A 106 16.92 18.09 -3.72
CA ASP A 106 15.82 17.14 -3.89
C ASP A 106 16.04 15.84 -3.12
N ALA A 107 17.15 15.71 -2.40
CA ALA A 107 17.48 14.48 -1.68
C ALA A 107 18.20 14.74 -0.35
N ILE A 108 17.80 14.00 0.68
CA ILE A 108 18.43 14.05 2.00
C ILE A 108 18.57 12.65 2.59
N ALA A 109 19.65 12.44 3.35
CA ALA A 109 19.84 11.23 4.14
C ALA A 109 19.33 11.43 5.57
N GLY A 110 18.69 10.41 6.14
CA GLY A 110 18.28 10.42 7.54
C GLY A 110 17.88 9.05 8.05
N GLY A 111 17.77 8.90 9.37
CA GLY A 111 17.48 7.64 10.02
C GLY A 111 16.19 7.71 10.84
N VAL A 112 15.38 6.65 10.78
CA VAL A 112 14.17 6.49 11.59
C VAL A 112 14.22 5.12 12.25
N ASN A 113 14.13 5.07 13.58
CA ASN A 113 14.12 3.83 14.36
C ASN A 113 15.24 2.83 14.02
N GLY A 114 16.44 3.34 13.71
CA GLY A 114 17.62 2.54 13.37
C GLY A 114 17.62 1.97 11.94
N VAL A 115 16.76 2.49 11.06
CA VAL A 115 16.81 2.25 9.61
C VAL A 115 17.20 3.55 8.94
N ASP A 116 18.28 3.53 8.17
CA ASP A 116 18.71 4.65 7.37
C ASP A 116 17.92 4.72 6.07
N TRP A 117 17.61 5.92 5.62
CA TRP A 117 16.80 6.22 4.46
C TRP A 117 17.45 7.32 3.61
N LEU A 118 17.46 7.08 2.30
CA LEU A 118 17.53 8.12 1.28
C LEU A 118 16.11 8.62 1.04
N MET A 119 15.88 9.92 1.19
CA MET A 119 14.59 10.57 1.00
C MET A 119 14.67 11.50 -0.21
N GLU A 120 13.92 11.18 -1.26
CA GLU A 120 13.99 11.86 -2.56
C GLU A 120 12.64 12.48 -2.91
N LYS A 121 12.62 13.81 -3.09
CA LYS A 121 11.49 14.52 -3.67
C LYS A 121 11.47 14.29 -5.18
N GLN A 122 10.34 13.82 -5.68
CA GLN A 122 10.14 13.59 -7.11
C GLN A 122 9.63 14.86 -7.79
N GLY A 123 9.87 14.99 -9.11
CA GLY A 123 9.46 16.16 -9.89
C GLY A 123 7.94 16.37 -9.96
N ASP A 124 7.15 15.33 -9.66
CA ASP A 124 5.69 15.42 -9.58
C ASP A 124 5.19 15.82 -8.17
N GLY A 125 6.08 15.99 -7.19
CA GLY A 125 5.77 16.33 -5.80
C GLY A 125 5.51 15.14 -4.88
N THR A 126 5.66 13.90 -5.35
CA THR A 126 5.69 12.71 -4.48
C THR A 126 7.06 12.54 -3.83
N TRP A 127 7.15 11.67 -2.83
CA TRP A 127 8.42 11.32 -2.19
C TRP A 127 8.70 9.84 -2.25
N HIS A 128 9.97 9.53 -2.45
CA HIS A 128 10.53 8.18 -2.36
C HIS A 128 11.46 8.07 -1.17
N PHE A 129 11.23 7.06 -0.34
CA PHE A 129 12.04 6.73 0.82
C PHE A 129 12.69 5.38 0.56
N THR A 130 13.99 5.34 0.31
CA THR A 130 14.72 4.10 0.02
C THR A 130 15.66 3.77 1.16
N THR A 131 15.55 2.57 1.75
CA THR A 131 16.46 2.14 2.82
C THR A 131 17.91 2.19 2.35
N ALA A 132 18.83 2.72 3.16
CA ALA A 132 20.27 2.72 2.91
C ALA A 132 20.98 1.70 3.82
N GLY A 133 22.18 1.27 3.44
CA GLY A 133 22.99 0.35 4.27
C GLY A 133 22.36 -1.03 4.50
N ARG A 134 21.54 -1.52 3.55
CA ARG A 134 20.83 -2.80 3.64
C ARG A 134 21.20 -3.75 2.50
N LYS A 135 21.12 -5.07 2.77
CA LYS A 135 21.34 -6.14 1.77
C LYS A 135 20.21 -6.29 0.73
N ALA A 136 19.11 -5.58 0.90
CA ALA A 136 18.06 -5.37 -0.10
C ALA A 136 17.60 -3.91 0.02
N TYR A 137 17.38 -3.23 -1.11
CA TYR A 137 16.84 -1.88 -1.10
C TYR A 137 15.32 -1.91 -1.14
N VAL A 138 14.70 -1.36 -0.10
CA VAL A 138 13.25 -1.20 0.04
C VAL A 138 12.92 0.26 -0.21
N GLN A 139 12.07 0.52 -1.20
CA GLN A 139 11.55 1.85 -1.50
C GLN A 139 10.10 1.94 -1.05
N VAL A 140 9.75 3.07 -0.43
CA VAL A 140 8.39 3.46 -0.10
C VAL A 140 8.06 4.73 -0.87
N THR A 141 6.99 4.71 -1.65
CA THR A 141 6.42 5.88 -2.32
C THR A 141 5.22 6.35 -1.52
N LEU A 142 5.23 7.63 -1.13
CA LEU A 142 4.09 8.25 -0.44
C LEU A 142 3.22 9.03 -1.45
N PRO A 143 1.89 8.97 -1.31
CA PRO A 143 1.02 9.85 -2.08
C PRO A 143 1.28 11.30 -1.67
N LYS A 144 0.98 12.25 -2.56
CA LYS A 144 1.21 13.70 -2.33
C LYS A 144 0.61 14.23 -1.03
N LYS A 145 -0.49 13.63 -0.57
CA LYS A 145 -1.17 14.01 0.68
C LYS A 145 -0.40 13.62 1.95
N LEU A 146 0.54 12.67 1.85
CA LEU A 146 1.40 12.15 2.92
C LEU A 146 2.88 12.49 2.67
N SER A 147 3.15 13.52 1.86
CA SER A 147 4.48 13.85 1.33
C SER A 147 5.14 15.04 2.05
N GLY A 148 4.57 15.50 3.17
CA GLY A 148 5.22 16.49 4.02
C GLY A 148 6.35 15.88 4.88
N PRO A 149 7.32 16.70 5.34
CA PRO A 149 8.38 16.23 6.24
C PRO A 149 7.84 15.54 7.50
N ASP A 150 6.74 16.07 8.06
CA ASP A 150 6.13 15.54 9.29
C ASP A 150 5.26 14.30 9.02
N ASP A 151 4.68 14.18 7.82
CA ASP A 151 3.70 13.14 7.47
C ASP A 151 4.35 11.77 7.20
N SER A 152 5.64 11.75 6.87
CA SER A 152 6.35 10.52 6.53
C SER A 152 6.83 9.72 7.75
N THR A 153 6.98 10.37 8.91
CA THR A 153 7.62 9.78 10.08
C THR A 153 6.89 8.51 10.55
N GLN A 154 5.56 8.59 10.75
CA GLN A 154 4.76 7.45 11.20
C GLN A 154 4.86 6.25 10.25
N VAL A 155 4.85 6.51 8.93
CA VAL A 155 4.99 5.46 7.91
C VAL A 155 6.32 4.73 8.05
N LEU A 156 7.41 5.47 8.20
CA LEU A 156 8.75 4.89 8.35
C LEU A 156 8.91 4.16 9.68
N GLU A 157 8.33 4.68 10.75
CA GLU A 157 8.34 4.05 12.07
C GLU A 157 7.63 2.69 12.07
N ASP A 158 6.42 2.62 11.48
CA ASP A 158 5.62 1.40 11.38
C ASP A 158 6.34 0.30 10.57
N LEU A 159 7.11 0.70 9.56
CA LEU A 159 7.87 -0.22 8.70
C LEU A 159 9.23 -0.62 9.29
N ALA A 160 9.82 0.18 10.17
CA ALA A 160 11.18 0.00 10.65
C ALA A 160 11.41 -1.37 11.32
N ALA A 161 10.45 -1.86 12.11
CA ALA A 161 10.56 -3.16 12.78
C ALA A 161 10.61 -4.33 11.77
N ALA A 162 9.75 -4.30 10.75
CA ALA A 162 9.71 -5.31 9.69
C ALA A 162 11.01 -5.29 8.87
N VAL A 163 11.48 -4.09 8.49
CA VAL A 163 12.74 -3.92 7.75
C VAL A 163 13.93 -4.46 8.53
N LYS A 164 14.08 -4.09 9.80
CA LYS A 164 15.20 -4.57 10.64
C LYS A 164 15.19 -6.09 10.81
N LYS A 165 14.00 -6.67 10.97
CA LYS A 165 13.84 -8.13 11.13
C LYS A 165 14.20 -8.89 9.86
N ALA A 166 13.78 -8.39 8.70
CA ALA A 166 13.88 -9.13 7.44
C ALA A 166 15.12 -8.80 6.61
N ILE A 167 15.63 -7.57 6.71
CA ILE A 167 16.68 -7.04 5.84
C ILE A 167 17.92 -6.67 6.68
N PRO A 168 18.96 -7.53 6.69
CA PRO A 168 20.19 -7.25 7.41
C PRO A 168 20.95 -6.05 6.85
N GLU A 169 21.78 -5.45 7.70
CA GLU A 169 22.74 -4.42 7.31
C GLU A 169 23.78 -4.95 6.32
N GLY A 170 24.24 -4.07 5.43
CA GLY A 170 25.22 -4.35 4.39
C GLY A 170 24.94 -3.60 3.10
N MET A 171 25.38 -4.14 1.97
CA MET A 171 25.05 -3.61 0.65
C MET A 171 24.39 -4.69 -0.20
N ALA A 172 23.31 -4.33 -0.88
CA ALA A 172 22.67 -5.22 -1.84
C ALA A 172 23.61 -5.52 -3.02
N SER A 173 23.39 -6.65 -3.68
CA SER A 173 24.11 -6.92 -4.93
C SER A 173 23.72 -5.91 -6.00
N MET A 174 24.69 -5.44 -6.78
CA MET A 174 24.46 -4.52 -7.89
C MET A 174 24.10 -5.25 -9.20
N ARG A 175 23.96 -6.59 -9.18
CA ARG A 175 23.54 -7.36 -10.35
C ARG A 175 22.02 -7.38 -10.40
N GLY A 176 21.44 -6.50 -11.22
CA GLY A 176 20.02 -6.52 -11.60
C GLY A 176 19.79 -7.31 -12.87
#